data_AF-A0A1H6IQ43-F1
#
_entry.id   AF-A0A1H6IQ43-F1
#
_cell.length_a   1.000
_cell.length_b   1.000
_cell.length_c   1.000
_cell.angle_alpha   90.00
_cell.angle_beta   90.00
_cell.angle_gamma   90.00
#
_symmetry.space_group_name_H-M   'P 1'
#
loop_
_entity.id
_entity.type
_entity.pdbx_description
1 polymer ?
#
loop_
_entity_poly.entity_id
_entity_poly.type
_entity_poly.pdbx_seq_one_letter_code
_entity_poly.pdbx_strand_id
1 'polypeptide(L)'
;MKKTLKKMAAAVSAAVICALPMASAFSASAAQDNRTFRVNYFVKWDNSDVKTTSITRTTKKGLTYVTRNKMSNVGDFDGKPNGSGGQTYNHENVNWKKSTNTEMNRCLIYNETYKTTYGDIFEHYLVSDTALKIEAKGVNGARANERITYEAVVVGDATGGYNTRQLKNFNYDGITKADYEKAEALIKAGKKDIKSYAQSVNFDDPASESLRTLRAMLAADVNNDGNLSTSDVQAIRGYVNKKINDLSVYAGMSDPDFSKLVKNY
;
A
#
# COMPACT_ATOMS: atom_id res chain seq x y z
N MET A 1 63.16 -27.33 -13.03
CA MET A 1 61.70 -27.19 -12.85
C MET A 1 61.30 -25.91 -12.11
N LYS A 2 61.74 -24.71 -12.56
CA LYS A 2 61.42 -23.42 -11.88
C LYS A 2 60.63 -22.41 -12.72
N LYS A 3 60.45 -22.67 -14.03
CA LYS A 3 59.83 -21.70 -14.97
C LYS A 3 58.35 -21.97 -15.27
N THR A 4 57.86 -23.21 -15.07
CA THR A 4 56.47 -23.60 -15.36
C THR A 4 55.49 -23.20 -14.26
N LEU A 5 55.89 -23.30 -12.98
CA LEU A 5 55.06 -22.90 -11.83
C LEU A 5 54.80 -21.37 -11.78
N LYS A 6 55.79 -20.54 -12.19
CA LYS A 6 55.60 -19.08 -12.26
C LYS A 6 54.56 -18.64 -13.29
N LYS A 7 54.36 -19.42 -14.38
CA LYS A 7 53.36 -19.09 -15.41
C LYS A 7 51.93 -19.42 -14.98
N MET A 8 51.72 -20.45 -14.16
CA MET A 8 50.39 -20.76 -13.63
C MET A 8 49.95 -19.79 -12.53
N ALA A 9 50.86 -19.34 -11.65
CA ALA A 9 50.52 -18.33 -10.64
C ALA A 9 50.12 -16.97 -11.26
N ALA A 10 50.79 -16.53 -12.32
CA ALA A 10 50.46 -15.28 -13.00
C ALA A 10 49.10 -15.33 -13.75
N ALA A 11 48.75 -16.48 -14.32
CA ALA A 11 47.46 -16.67 -15.00
C ALA A 11 46.28 -16.73 -14.01
N VAL A 12 46.48 -17.34 -12.82
CA VAL A 12 45.47 -17.34 -11.75
C VAL A 12 45.31 -15.94 -11.14
N SER A 13 46.39 -15.17 -10.96
CA SER A 13 46.29 -13.80 -10.45
C SER A 13 45.64 -12.81 -11.44
N ALA A 14 45.88 -12.94 -12.74
CA ALA A 14 45.22 -12.09 -13.74
C ALA A 14 43.72 -12.43 -13.91
N ALA A 15 43.36 -13.72 -13.85
CA ALA A 15 41.95 -14.12 -13.89
C ALA A 15 41.18 -13.71 -12.63
N VAL A 16 41.81 -13.76 -11.45
CA VAL A 16 41.20 -13.27 -10.20
C VAL A 16 41.06 -11.75 -10.19
N ILE A 17 42.04 -11.00 -10.71
CA ILE A 17 41.97 -9.53 -10.78
C ILE A 17 40.99 -9.03 -11.86
N CYS A 18 40.81 -9.75 -12.98
CA CYS A 18 39.79 -9.42 -13.98
C CYS A 18 38.39 -9.91 -13.60
N ALA A 19 38.24 -10.85 -12.66
CA ALA A 19 36.95 -11.31 -12.16
C ALA A 19 36.42 -10.49 -10.96
N LEU A 20 37.30 -9.81 -10.21
CA LEU A 20 36.90 -9.03 -9.04
C LEU A 20 35.98 -7.82 -9.35
N PRO A 21 36.12 -7.07 -10.46
CA PRO A 21 35.17 -6.00 -10.80
C PRO A 21 33.81 -6.53 -11.28
N MET A 22 33.74 -7.78 -11.75
CA MET A 22 32.47 -8.38 -12.18
C MET A 22 31.72 -9.07 -11.03
N ALA A 23 32.43 -9.56 -10.01
CA ALA A 23 31.80 -10.05 -8.79
C ALA A 23 31.21 -8.91 -7.95
N SER A 24 31.81 -7.71 -7.97
CA SER A 24 31.25 -6.51 -7.33
C SER A 24 30.18 -5.80 -8.17
N ALA A 25 30.11 -6.05 -9.48
CA ALA A 25 29.04 -5.54 -10.35
C ALA A 25 27.72 -6.35 -10.26
N PHE A 26 27.78 -7.62 -9.83
CA PHE A 26 26.59 -8.46 -9.60
C PHE A 26 26.18 -8.59 -8.12
N SER A 27 26.98 -8.05 -7.19
CA SER A 27 26.59 -7.91 -5.79
C SER A 27 26.39 -6.45 -5.37
N ALA A 28 26.09 -5.55 -6.31
CA ALA A 28 25.07 -4.58 -6.00
C ALA A 28 23.82 -5.42 -5.70
N SER A 29 23.65 -5.78 -4.43
CA SER A 29 22.32 -5.85 -3.84
C SER A 29 21.65 -4.59 -4.36
N ALA A 30 20.90 -4.69 -5.46
CA ALA A 30 19.83 -3.77 -5.73
C ALA A 30 19.00 -3.90 -4.46
N ALA A 31 19.25 -2.98 -3.52
CA ALA A 31 18.59 -2.99 -2.23
C ALA A 31 17.12 -3.06 -2.61
N GLN A 32 16.50 -4.21 -2.35
CA GLN A 32 15.11 -4.42 -2.69
C GLN A 32 14.38 -3.36 -1.88
N ASP A 33 14.02 -2.26 -2.53
CA ASP A 33 13.30 -1.15 -1.92
C ASP A 33 11.86 -1.62 -1.78
N ASN A 34 11.63 -2.56 -0.87
CA ASN A 34 10.32 -3.15 -0.69
C ASN A 34 9.41 -2.08 -0.11
N ARG A 35 8.46 -1.61 -0.93
CA ARG A 35 7.45 -0.64 -0.49
C ARG A 35 6.15 -1.35 -0.18
N THR A 36 5.54 -0.93 0.92
CA THR A 36 4.22 -1.38 1.33
C THR A 36 3.19 -0.33 0.94
N PHE A 37 2.19 -0.72 0.16
CA PHE A 37 1.09 0.14 -0.27
C PHE A 37 -0.21 -0.26 0.40
N ARG A 38 -1.01 0.73 0.77
CA ARG A 38 -2.41 0.59 1.18
C ARG A 38 -3.28 1.10 0.04
N VAL A 39 -4.09 0.23 -0.55
CA VAL A 39 -5.04 0.57 -1.60
C VAL A 39 -6.44 0.60 -0.99
N ASN A 40 -7.10 1.73 -1.12
CA ASN A 40 -8.36 2.04 -0.44
C ASN A 40 -9.44 2.28 -1.47
N TYR A 41 -10.63 1.73 -1.24
CA TYR A 41 -11.75 1.82 -2.17
C TYR A 41 -12.94 2.55 -1.55
N PHE A 42 -13.40 3.60 -2.21
CA PHE A 42 -14.46 4.48 -1.72
C PHE A 42 -15.65 4.47 -2.67
N VAL A 43 -16.86 4.40 -2.12
CA VAL A 43 -18.09 4.59 -2.90
C VAL A 43 -18.89 5.77 -2.38
N LYS A 44 -19.30 6.64 -3.30
CA LYS A 44 -20.23 7.75 -3.09
C LYS A 44 -21.64 7.16 -3.04
N TRP A 45 -22.20 7.18 -1.84
CA TRP A 45 -23.48 6.61 -1.50
C TRP A 45 -24.64 7.62 -1.60
N ASP A 46 -24.35 8.92 -1.79
CA ASP A 46 -25.33 10.01 -1.95
C ASP A 46 -26.48 9.60 -2.89
N ASN A 47 -27.70 9.45 -2.35
CA ASN A 47 -28.91 9.02 -3.09
C ASN A 47 -28.75 7.74 -3.92
N SER A 48 -27.81 6.87 -3.56
CA SER A 48 -27.34 5.85 -4.47
C SER A 48 -28.13 4.55 -4.36
N ASP A 49 -28.72 4.21 -5.49
CA ASP A 49 -29.19 2.89 -5.86
C ASP A 49 -28.04 1.89 -6.04
N VAL A 50 -26.78 2.21 -5.70
CA VAL A 50 -25.67 1.27 -5.91
C VAL A 50 -25.89 0.01 -5.06
N LYS A 51 -25.94 -1.15 -5.71
CA LYS A 51 -26.19 -2.44 -5.07
C LYS A 51 -24.94 -3.30 -5.04
N THR A 52 -24.12 -3.19 -6.08
CA THR A 52 -22.93 -4.04 -6.24
C THR A 52 -21.78 -3.21 -6.79
N THR A 53 -20.61 -3.46 -6.23
CA THR A 53 -19.33 -2.96 -6.70
C THR A 53 -18.46 -4.16 -7.08
N SER A 54 -17.75 -4.08 -8.19
CA SER A 54 -16.78 -5.07 -8.62
C SER A 54 -15.45 -4.38 -8.92
N ILE A 55 -14.38 -4.87 -8.31
CA ILE A 55 -13.03 -4.40 -8.55
C ILE A 55 -12.26 -5.57 -9.13
N THR A 56 -11.93 -5.44 -10.41
CA THR A 56 -11.10 -6.39 -11.13
C THR A 56 -9.74 -5.75 -11.36
N ARG A 57 -8.67 -6.44 -10.95
CA ARG A 57 -7.30 -5.97 -11.09
C ARG A 57 -6.42 -7.02 -11.77
N THR A 58 -5.60 -6.60 -12.71
CA THR A 58 -4.57 -7.44 -13.33
C THR A 58 -3.21 -6.81 -13.06
N THR A 59 -2.35 -7.51 -12.32
CA THR A 59 -1.05 -7.00 -11.89
C THR A 59 0.10 -7.80 -12.49
N LYS A 60 1.20 -7.11 -12.77
CA LYS A 60 2.49 -7.72 -13.11
C LYS A 60 3.07 -8.42 -11.88
N LYS A 61 3.96 -9.38 -12.11
CA LYS A 61 4.75 -10.00 -11.05
C LYS A 61 5.52 -8.94 -10.25
N GLY A 62 5.64 -9.15 -8.93
CA GLY A 62 6.37 -8.26 -8.02
C GLY A 62 5.48 -7.42 -7.11
N LEU A 63 4.16 -7.59 -7.17
CA LEU A 63 3.20 -7.07 -6.21
C LEU A 63 2.55 -8.24 -5.45
N THR A 64 2.81 -8.31 -4.14
CA THR A 64 2.33 -9.38 -3.25
C THR A 64 1.19 -8.86 -2.40
N TYR A 65 0.04 -9.53 -2.46
CA TYR A 65 -1.07 -9.28 -1.54
C TYR A 65 -0.68 -9.70 -0.12
N VAL A 66 -0.94 -8.84 0.86
CA VAL A 66 -0.66 -9.11 2.28
C VAL A 66 -1.96 -9.36 3.03
N THR A 67 -2.88 -8.40 3.00
CA THR A 67 -4.15 -8.50 3.73
C THR A 67 -5.21 -7.60 3.13
N ARG A 68 -6.46 -7.82 3.54
CA ARG A 68 -7.63 -6.98 3.25
C ARG A 68 -8.39 -6.78 4.55
N ASN A 69 -8.76 -5.54 4.84
CA ASN A 69 -9.63 -5.25 5.96
C ASN A 69 -10.97 -4.66 5.47
N LYS A 70 -12.06 -5.16 6.06
CA LYS A 70 -13.41 -4.65 5.80
C LYS A 70 -13.59 -3.39 6.64
N MET A 71 -13.69 -2.25 5.96
CA MET A 71 -13.80 -0.94 6.61
C MET A 71 -15.26 -0.50 6.77
N SER A 72 -16.15 -0.96 5.90
CA SER A 72 -17.58 -0.69 5.96
C SER A 72 -18.31 -1.72 6.84
N ASN A 73 -19.26 -1.26 7.66
CA ASN A 73 -20.18 -2.17 8.38
C ASN A 73 -21.30 -2.68 7.48
N VAL A 74 -21.45 -2.03 6.33
CA VAL A 74 -22.45 -2.30 5.33
C VAL A 74 -21.79 -3.19 4.28
N GLY A 75 -22.50 -4.23 3.86
CA GLY A 75 -22.11 -5.06 2.73
C GLY A 75 -21.02 -6.09 2.96
N ASP A 76 -20.91 -7.05 2.05
CA ASP A 76 -20.02 -8.21 2.15
C ASP A 76 -19.27 -8.50 0.87
N PHE A 77 -18.13 -9.17 1.00
CA PHE A 77 -17.37 -9.68 -0.12
C PHE A 77 -18.08 -10.91 -0.70
N ASP A 78 -18.39 -10.84 -1.99
CA ASP A 78 -18.90 -11.97 -2.73
C ASP A 78 -17.76 -12.60 -3.54
N GLY A 79 -17.19 -13.66 -2.96
CA GLY A 79 -16.04 -14.38 -3.51
C GLY A 79 -14.73 -14.13 -2.77
N LYS A 80 -13.76 -15.01 -3.00
CA LYS A 80 -12.36 -14.82 -2.60
C LYS A 80 -11.62 -14.12 -3.75
N PRO A 81 -10.57 -13.31 -3.49
CA PRO A 81 -9.68 -12.88 -4.55
C PRO A 81 -9.07 -14.14 -5.21
N ASN A 82 -9.63 -14.53 -6.35
CA ASN A 82 -9.17 -15.69 -7.10
C ASN A 82 -8.13 -15.21 -8.10
N GLY A 83 -6.85 -15.37 -7.74
CA GLY A 83 -5.74 -15.24 -8.67
C GLY A 83 -5.84 -16.30 -9.78
N SER A 84 -6.21 -15.94 -11.02
CA SER A 84 -6.00 -16.85 -12.15
C SER A 84 -4.55 -16.74 -12.59
N GLY A 85 -3.69 -17.60 -12.04
CA GLY A 85 -2.25 -17.56 -12.28
C GLY A 85 -1.88 -17.98 -13.69
N GLY A 86 -1.56 -17.01 -14.55
CA GLY A 86 -0.59 -17.20 -15.63
C GLY A 86 0.80 -16.83 -15.11
N GLN A 87 1.87 -17.41 -15.66
CA GLN A 87 3.25 -17.22 -15.14
C GLN A 87 3.74 -15.75 -15.08
N THR A 88 3.01 -14.81 -15.70
CA THR A 88 3.43 -13.41 -15.85
C THR A 88 2.53 -12.41 -15.11
N TYR A 89 1.27 -12.75 -14.82
CA TYR A 89 0.27 -11.81 -14.31
C TYR A 89 -0.64 -12.45 -13.25
N ASN A 90 -1.03 -11.65 -12.25
CA ASN A 90 -2.07 -12.01 -11.29
C ASN A 90 -3.37 -11.27 -11.65
N HIS A 91 -4.49 -11.99 -11.71
CA HIS A 91 -5.81 -11.41 -11.93
C HIS A 91 -6.66 -11.60 -10.68
N GLU A 92 -7.12 -10.53 -10.06
CA GLU A 92 -7.95 -10.55 -8.86
C GLU A 92 -9.31 -9.92 -9.18
N ASN A 93 -10.41 -10.57 -8.76
CA ASN A 93 -11.74 -9.98 -8.81
C ASN A 93 -12.35 -9.99 -7.41
N VAL A 94 -12.81 -8.82 -6.96
CA VAL A 94 -13.43 -8.59 -5.67
C VAL A 94 -14.80 -7.97 -5.91
N ASN A 95 -15.84 -8.71 -5.59
CA ASN A 95 -17.19 -8.17 -5.60
C ASN A 95 -17.58 -7.78 -4.17
N TRP A 96 -18.23 -6.64 -4.03
CA TRP A 96 -18.80 -6.15 -2.80
C TRP A 96 -20.28 -5.83 -3.03
N LYS A 97 -21.14 -6.23 -2.11
CA LYS A 97 -22.59 -6.01 -2.19
C LYS A 97 -23.07 -5.19 -1.01
N LYS A 98 -23.87 -4.15 -1.21
CA LYS A 98 -24.44 -3.33 -0.12
C LYS A 98 -25.46 -4.19 0.67
N SER A 99 -25.29 -4.30 2.00
CA SER A 99 -26.36 -4.76 2.89
C SER A 99 -27.32 -3.58 3.14
N THR A 100 -28.61 -3.77 3.07
CA THR A 100 -29.61 -2.68 2.93
C THR A 100 -29.66 -1.64 4.08
N ASN A 101 -30.27 -0.47 3.78
CA ASN A 101 -30.83 0.55 4.70
C ASN A 101 -29.91 1.55 5.45
N THR A 102 -28.82 2.01 4.85
CA THR A 102 -28.10 3.19 5.38
C THR A 102 -27.91 4.25 4.30
N GLU A 103 -28.39 5.46 4.61
CA GLU A 103 -28.06 6.71 3.95
C GLU A 103 -26.65 7.10 4.40
N MET A 104 -25.70 7.09 3.47
CA MET A 104 -24.34 7.55 3.70
C MET A 104 -23.95 8.41 2.49
N ASN A 105 -23.04 9.37 2.67
CA ASN A 105 -22.64 10.26 1.60
C ASN A 105 -21.52 9.67 0.73
N ARG A 106 -20.41 9.26 1.35
CA ARG A 106 -19.32 8.45 0.75
C ARG A 106 -18.70 7.60 1.85
N CYS A 107 -18.39 6.33 1.57
CA CYS A 107 -17.86 5.38 2.57
C CYS A 107 -16.63 4.66 2.04
N LEU A 108 -15.59 4.53 2.88
CA LEU A 108 -14.49 3.60 2.68
C LEU A 108 -15.02 2.17 2.84
N ILE A 109 -15.04 1.42 1.74
CA ILE A 109 -15.62 0.07 1.73
C ILE A 109 -14.66 -0.91 2.40
N TYR A 110 -13.45 -0.94 1.87
CA TYR A 110 -12.38 -1.81 2.31
C TYR A 110 -11.06 -1.25 1.84
N ASN A 111 -10.00 -1.78 2.43
CA ASN A 111 -8.65 -1.51 2.02
C ASN A 111 -7.86 -2.80 1.92
N GLU A 112 -6.78 -2.74 1.17
CA GLU A 112 -5.90 -3.85 0.91
C GLU A 112 -4.45 -3.41 1.06
N THR A 113 -3.65 -4.24 1.70
CA THR A 113 -2.22 -4.00 1.85
C THR A 113 -1.48 -4.88 0.85
N TYR A 114 -0.56 -4.26 0.12
CA TYR A 114 0.31 -4.91 -0.84
C TYR A 114 1.77 -4.58 -0.54
N LYS A 115 2.66 -5.49 -0.89
CA LYS A 115 4.11 -5.31 -0.81
C LYS A 115 4.74 -5.44 -2.19
N THR A 116 5.61 -4.50 -2.55
CA THR A 116 6.36 -4.54 -3.80
C THR A 116 7.70 -5.24 -3.63
N THR A 117 8.21 -5.79 -4.72
CA THR A 117 9.53 -6.44 -4.79
C THR A 117 10.61 -5.51 -5.35
N TYR A 118 10.22 -4.46 -6.09
CA TYR A 118 11.16 -3.59 -6.84
C TYR A 118 11.05 -2.10 -6.50
N GLY A 119 10.25 -1.72 -5.50
CA GLY A 119 10.15 -0.33 -5.03
C GLY A 119 9.49 0.66 -5.99
N ASP A 120 8.90 0.17 -7.07
CA ASP A 120 8.09 0.99 -7.96
C ASP A 120 6.81 1.50 -7.27
N ILE A 121 6.16 2.48 -7.89
CA ILE A 121 4.81 2.90 -7.47
C ILE A 121 3.79 1.80 -7.78
N PHE A 122 2.71 1.76 -7.01
CA PHE A 122 1.65 0.76 -7.16
C PHE A 122 1.13 0.67 -8.60
N GLU A 123 0.93 1.81 -9.27
CA GLU A 123 0.42 1.90 -10.65
C GLU A 123 1.34 1.23 -11.67
N HIS A 124 2.66 1.18 -11.47
CA HIS A 124 3.60 0.52 -12.40
C HIS A 124 3.39 -1.01 -12.46
N TYR A 125 2.84 -1.58 -11.38
CA TYR A 125 2.48 -2.99 -11.31
C TYR A 125 1.14 -3.28 -11.99
N LEU A 126 0.39 -2.30 -12.46
CA LEU A 126 -0.78 -2.54 -13.31
C LEU A 126 -0.33 -2.88 -14.74
N VAL A 127 -0.94 -3.90 -15.35
CA VAL A 127 -0.51 -4.40 -16.68
C VAL A 127 -0.82 -3.41 -17.82
N SER A 128 -1.81 -2.53 -17.62
CA SER A 128 -2.19 -1.43 -18.53
C SER A 128 -3.22 -0.52 -17.86
N ASP A 129 -3.61 0.57 -18.53
CA ASP A 129 -4.71 1.45 -18.11
C ASP A 129 -6.08 0.74 -18.04
N THR A 130 -6.20 -0.45 -18.64
CA THR A 130 -7.39 -1.32 -18.54
C THR A 130 -7.29 -2.38 -17.45
N ALA A 131 -6.14 -2.46 -16.77
CA ALA A 131 -5.84 -3.51 -15.83
C ALA A 131 -6.45 -3.29 -14.45
N LEU A 132 -6.90 -2.07 -14.11
CA LEU A 132 -7.75 -1.82 -12.95
C LEU A 132 -9.13 -1.41 -13.46
N LYS A 133 -10.07 -2.36 -13.44
CA LYS A 133 -11.46 -2.15 -13.81
C LYS A 133 -12.28 -2.06 -12.53
N ILE A 134 -12.82 -0.88 -12.28
CA ILE A 134 -13.69 -0.63 -11.15
C ILE A 134 -15.10 -0.38 -11.69
N GLU A 135 -16.05 -1.23 -11.33
CA GLU A 135 -17.44 -1.13 -11.74
C GLU A 135 -18.36 -1.00 -10.53
N ALA A 136 -19.36 -0.14 -10.65
CA ALA A 136 -20.48 -0.07 -9.73
C ALA A 136 -21.78 -0.20 -10.51
N LYS A 137 -22.75 -0.92 -9.94
CA LYS A 137 -24.07 -1.15 -10.53
C LYS A 137 -25.17 -0.69 -9.59
N GLY A 138 -26.14 0.04 -10.15
CA GLY A 138 -27.38 0.46 -9.51
C GLY A 138 -28.34 -0.71 -9.22
N VAL A 139 -29.48 -0.43 -8.57
CA VAL A 139 -30.50 -1.45 -8.20
C VAL A 139 -31.07 -2.08 -9.46
N ASN A 140 -31.18 -1.29 -10.53
CA ASN A 140 -31.68 -1.71 -11.84
C ASN A 140 -30.60 -2.34 -12.73
N GLY A 141 -29.38 -2.55 -12.20
CA GLY A 141 -28.25 -3.11 -12.95
C GLY A 141 -27.53 -2.12 -13.88
N ALA A 142 -27.99 -0.87 -13.96
CA ALA A 142 -27.33 0.20 -14.70
C ALA A 142 -25.93 0.52 -14.14
N ARG A 143 -25.00 0.97 -15.00
CA ARG A 143 -23.66 1.38 -14.59
C ARG A 143 -23.70 2.67 -13.78
N ALA A 144 -22.91 2.72 -12.72
CA ALA A 144 -22.75 3.87 -11.81
C ALA A 144 -21.26 4.07 -11.42
N ASN A 145 -20.35 3.81 -12.36
CA ASN A 145 -18.91 3.74 -12.12
C ASN A 145 -18.31 5.08 -11.67
N GLU A 146 -18.95 6.20 -11.99
CA GLU A 146 -18.57 7.53 -11.51
C GLU A 146 -18.65 7.68 -9.98
N ARG A 147 -19.34 6.76 -9.31
CA ARG A 147 -19.53 6.78 -7.85
C ARG A 147 -18.45 6.04 -7.09
N ILE A 148 -17.49 5.41 -7.76
CA ILE A 148 -16.42 4.68 -7.10
C ILE A 148 -15.05 5.27 -7.43
N THR A 149 -14.22 5.42 -6.39
CA THR A 149 -12.85 5.90 -6.49
C THR A 149 -11.93 5.00 -5.68
N TYR A 150 -10.63 5.07 -5.98
CA TYR A 150 -9.60 4.41 -5.19
C TYR A 150 -8.46 5.36 -4.87
N GLU A 151 -7.76 5.09 -3.77
CA GLU A 151 -6.56 5.82 -3.35
C GLU A 151 -5.49 4.81 -2.94
N ALA A 152 -4.30 4.89 -3.54
CA ALA A 152 -3.12 4.14 -3.12
C ALA A 152 -2.18 5.06 -2.33
N VAL A 153 -1.79 4.65 -1.13
CA VAL A 153 -0.84 5.38 -0.26
C VAL A 153 0.30 4.47 0.16
N VAL A 154 1.48 5.03 0.40
CA VAL A 154 2.63 4.30 0.97
C VAL A 154 2.43 4.21 2.48
N VAL A 155 2.47 2.99 3.02
CA VAL A 155 2.33 2.78 4.47
C VAL A 155 3.53 3.39 5.18
N GLY A 156 3.25 4.25 6.15
CA GLY A 156 4.21 5.02 6.94
C GLY A 156 4.51 6.43 6.42
N ASP A 157 4.12 6.79 5.19
CA ASP A 157 4.31 8.14 4.64
C ASP A 157 3.15 9.08 5.04
N ALA A 158 3.01 9.33 6.33
CA ALA A 158 1.91 10.09 6.91
C ALA A 158 1.94 11.58 6.53
N THR A 159 3.08 12.13 6.10
CA THR A 159 3.13 13.50 5.56
C THR A 159 2.49 13.62 4.19
N GLY A 160 2.15 12.50 3.56
CA GLY A 160 1.45 12.48 2.29
C GLY A 160 2.34 13.01 1.20
N GLY A 161 3.48 12.34 1.00
CA GLY A 161 4.28 12.39 -0.20
C GLY A 161 3.52 11.93 -1.43
N TYR A 162 2.48 12.70 -1.78
CA TYR A 162 2.01 12.95 -3.14
C TYR A 162 1.36 11.75 -3.86
N ASN A 163 0.08 11.93 -4.22
CA ASN A 163 -0.77 10.95 -4.92
C ASN A 163 -0.17 10.49 -6.25
N THR A 164 -0.76 9.43 -6.79
CA THR A 164 -0.65 8.78 -8.11
C THR A 164 -0.30 9.63 -9.37
N ARG A 165 -0.17 10.97 -9.33
CA ARG A 165 0.13 11.84 -10.49
C ARG A 165 1.16 12.96 -10.31
N GLN A 166 1.57 13.30 -9.10
CA GLN A 166 2.68 14.24 -8.85
C GLN A 166 3.42 13.63 -7.69
N LEU A 167 4.75 13.46 -7.78
CA LEU A 167 5.52 12.56 -6.91
C LEU A 167 6.37 13.34 -5.91
N LYS A 168 6.34 12.93 -4.64
CA LYS A 168 7.52 13.00 -3.76
C LYS A 168 8.52 12.01 -4.36
N ASN A 169 9.78 12.41 -4.49
CA ASN A 169 10.78 11.48 -5.00
C ASN A 169 11.15 10.52 -3.86
N PHE A 170 10.42 9.41 -3.73
CA PHE A 170 10.64 8.44 -2.66
C PHE A 170 12.03 7.79 -2.69
N ASN A 171 12.73 7.83 -3.82
CA ASN A 171 14.13 7.41 -3.89
C ASN A 171 15.06 8.37 -3.11
N TYR A 172 14.59 9.59 -2.78
CA TYR A 172 15.36 10.63 -2.08
C TYR A 172 14.83 10.93 -0.66
N ASP A 173 13.51 10.97 -0.46
CA ASP A 173 12.94 11.47 0.81
C ASP A 173 12.56 10.37 1.82
N GLY A 174 12.08 9.21 1.35
CA GLY A 174 11.65 8.09 2.20
C GLY A 174 10.61 8.44 3.28
N ILE A 175 10.45 7.53 4.25
CA ILE A 175 9.71 7.75 5.49
C ILE A 175 10.67 8.40 6.49
N THR A 176 10.23 9.50 7.10
CA THR A 176 11.08 10.39 7.90
C THR A 176 10.47 10.68 9.26
N LYS A 177 11.21 11.44 10.06
CA LYS A 177 10.71 11.96 11.34
C LYS A 177 9.41 12.76 11.21
N ALA A 178 9.22 13.50 10.13
CA ALA A 178 8.01 14.29 9.91
C ALA A 178 6.76 13.40 9.82
N ASP A 179 6.89 12.16 9.37
CA ASP A 179 5.78 11.23 9.21
C ASP A 179 5.23 10.76 10.56
N TYR A 180 6.08 10.28 11.47
CA TYR A 180 5.58 9.90 12.79
C TYR A 180 5.11 11.12 13.60
N GLU A 181 5.70 12.30 13.40
CA GLU A 181 5.22 13.55 14.03
C GLU A 181 3.83 13.96 13.51
N LYS A 182 3.59 13.79 12.20
CA LYS A 182 2.27 14.03 11.60
C LYS A 182 1.22 13.05 12.13
N ALA A 183 1.56 11.76 12.20
CA ALA A 183 0.67 10.75 12.78
C ALA A 183 0.34 11.07 14.24
N GLU A 184 1.34 11.43 15.05
CA GLU A 184 1.15 11.83 16.45
C GLU A 184 0.24 13.07 16.57
N ALA A 185 0.39 14.06 15.69
CA ALA A 185 -0.46 15.25 15.65
C ALA A 185 -1.92 14.92 15.31
N LEU A 186 -2.17 13.98 14.39
CA LEU A 186 -3.53 13.52 14.04
C LEU A 186 -4.22 12.85 15.25
N ILE A 187 -3.50 11.98 15.96
CA ILE A 187 -4.01 11.33 17.18
C ILE A 187 -4.37 12.37 18.25
N LYS A 188 -3.50 13.36 18.48
CA LYS A 188 -3.74 14.46 19.44
C LYS A 188 -4.95 15.31 19.04
N ALA A 189 -5.19 15.48 17.75
CA ALA A 189 -6.37 16.17 17.22
C ALA A 189 -7.65 15.32 17.25
N GLY A 190 -7.63 14.09 17.80
CA GLY A 190 -8.79 13.20 17.84
C GLY A 190 -9.12 12.52 16.51
N LYS A 191 -8.27 12.67 15.48
CA LYS A 191 -8.44 12.05 14.16
C LYS A 191 -7.90 10.63 14.20
N LYS A 192 -8.66 9.71 14.81
CA LYS A 192 -8.26 8.31 15.01
C LYS A 192 -9.08 7.34 14.17
N ASP A 193 -10.40 7.48 14.17
CA ASP A 193 -11.30 6.63 13.39
C ASP A 193 -11.31 7.05 11.91
N ILE A 194 -10.63 6.27 11.07
CA ILE A 194 -10.47 6.53 9.63
C ILE A 194 -11.81 6.44 8.92
N LYS A 195 -12.61 5.43 9.27
CA LYS A 195 -13.89 5.16 8.61
C LYS A 195 -14.85 6.32 8.84
N SER A 196 -14.97 6.78 10.08
CA SER A 196 -15.82 7.93 10.43
C SER A 196 -15.30 9.20 9.77
N TYR A 197 -13.97 9.42 9.78
CA TYR A 197 -13.39 10.61 9.13
C TYR A 197 -13.67 10.66 7.63
N ALA A 198 -13.57 9.52 6.93
CA ALA A 198 -13.81 9.42 5.49
C ALA A 198 -15.21 9.88 5.06
N GLN A 199 -16.21 9.84 5.94
CA GLN A 199 -17.57 10.32 5.62
C GLN A 199 -17.66 11.84 5.51
N SER A 200 -16.70 12.58 6.08
CA SER A 200 -16.66 14.04 6.10
C SER A 200 -15.72 14.65 5.04
N VAL A 201 -15.05 13.80 4.25
CA VAL A 201 -14.00 14.24 3.32
C VAL A 201 -14.61 14.79 2.02
N ASN A 202 -14.03 15.89 1.54
CA ASN A 202 -14.36 16.45 0.24
C ASN A 202 -13.52 15.76 -0.84
N PHE A 203 -14.07 14.72 -1.45
CA PHE A 203 -13.43 13.97 -2.52
C PHE A 203 -13.54 14.63 -3.90
N ASP A 204 -14.40 15.64 -4.03
CA ASP A 204 -14.60 16.34 -5.31
C ASP A 204 -13.51 17.42 -5.51
N ASP A 205 -12.76 17.75 -4.45
CA ASP A 205 -11.56 18.60 -4.49
C ASP A 205 -10.31 17.79 -4.09
N PRO A 206 -9.48 17.37 -5.07
CA PRO A 206 -8.23 16.65 -4.84
C PRO A 206 -7.21 17.39 -3.95
N ALA A 207 -7.32 18.72 -3.88
CA ALA A 207 -6.47 19.58 -3.08
C ALA A 207 -7.05 19.85 -1.67
N SER A 208 -8.22 19.33 -1.32
CA SER A 208 -8.83 19.60 -0.03
C SER A 208 -7.98 19.10 1.14
N GLU A 209 -7.94 19.88 2.23
CA GLU A 209 -7.20 19.50 3.44
C GLU A 209 -7.80 18.24 4.11
N SER A 210 -9.11 18.01 3.95
CA SER A 210 -9.75 16.80 4.47
C SER A 210 -9.30 15.55 3.72
N LEU A 211 -9.14 15.62 2.40
CA LEU A 211 -8.61 14.48 1.63
C LEU A 211 -7.13 14.22 1.94
N ARG A 212 -6.31 15.28 2.08
CA ARG A 212 -4.91 15.14 2.52
C ARG A 212 -4.80 14.52 3.90
N THR A 213 -5.64 14.97 4.84
CA THR A 213 -5.72 14.38 6.18
C THR A 213 -6.10 12.91 6.11
N LEU A 214 -7.11 12.53 5.32
CA LEU A 214 -7.51 11.14 5.19
C LEU A 214 -6.37 10.26 4.67
N ARG A 215 -5.64 10.71 3.64
CA ARG A 215 -4.47 9.98 3.12
C ARG A 215 -3.38 9.82 4.17
N ALA A 216 -3.11 10.88 4.94
CA ALA A 216 -2.17 10.82 6.05
C ALA A 216 -2.59 9.77 7.10
N MET A 217 -3.88 9.73 7.46
CA MET A 217 -4.40 8.73 8.39
C MET A 217 -4.27 7.31 7.82
N LEU A 218 -4.59 7.10 6.54
CA LEU A 218 -4.50 5.79 5.86
C LEU A 218 -3.06 5.30 5.72
N ALA A 219 -2.12 6.20 5.45
CA ALA A 219 -0.70 5.88 5.42
C ALA A 219 -0.18 5.57 6.82
N ALA A 220 -0.66 6.29 7.82
CA ALA A 220 -0.21 6.15 9.20
C ALA A 220 -0.75 4.91 9.91
N ASP A 221 -1.95 4.42 9.59
CA ASP A 221 -2.49 3.16 10.11
C ASP A 221 -1.69 1.98 9.56
N VAL A 222 -0.65 1.55 10.27
CA VAL A 222 0.32 0.56 9.81
C VAL A 222 -0.27 -0.85 9.86
N ASN A 223 -0.99 -1.20 10.92
CA ASN A 223 -1.56 -2.52 11.10
C ASN A 223 -2.88 -2.73 10.32
N ASN A 224 -3.39 -1.70 9.67
CA ASN A 224 -4.60 -1.77 8.86
C ASN A 224 -5.86 -2.15 9.64
N ASP A 225 -5.97 -1.70 10.89
CA ASP A 225 -7.14 -1.97 11.72
C ASP A 225 -8.23 -0.89 11.59
N GLY A 226 -7.93 0.18 10.84
CA GLY A 226 -8.85 1.29 10.61
C GLY A 226 -8.83 2.39 11.67
N ASN A 227 -7.94 2.29 12.67
CA ASN A 227 -7.76 3.26 13.72
C ASN A 227 -6.30 3.70 13.79
N LEU A 228 -6.09 5.00 13.93
CA LEU A 228 -4.76 5.52 14.20
C LEU A 228 -4.47 5.49 15.71
N SER A 229 -3.42 4.79 16.10
CA SER A 229 -3.01 4.55 17.48
C SER A 229 -1.56 4.93 17.74
N THR A 230 -1.16 4.96 19.01
CA THR A 230 0.25 5.20 19.37
C THR A 230 1.16 4.07 18.87
N SER A 231 0.64 2.85 18.72
CA SER A 231 1.36 1.70 18.17
C SER A 231 1.81 1.98 16.73
N ASP A 232 0.97 2.61 15.92
CA ASP A 232 1.33 3.04 14.57
C ASP A 232 2.50 4.01 14.56
N VAL A 233 2.43 5.04 15.40
CA VAL A 233 3.49 6.06 15.54
C VAL A 233 4.81 5.41 15.93
N GLN A 234 4.78 4.44 16.86
CA GLN A 234 5.96 3.69 17.29
C GLN A 234 6.54 2.82 16.17
N ALA A 235 5.68 2.19 15.36
CA ALA A 235 6.14 1.42 14.21
C ALA A 235 6.82 2.30 13.16
N ILE A 236 6.23 3.44 12.81
CA ILE A 236 6.81 4.40 11.86
C ILE A 236 8.14 4.94 12.42
N ARG A 237 8.18 5.30 13.70
CA ARG A 237 9.43 5.73 14.38
C ARG A 237 10.50 4.64 14.37
N GLY A 238 10.14 3.39 14.65
CA GLY A 238 11.03 2.25 14.58
C GLY A 238 11.58 2.03 13.17
N TYR A 239 10.76 2.25 12.14
CA TYR A 239 11.19 2.19 10.74
C TYR A 239 12.19 3.30 10.40
N VAL A 240 11.88 4.56 10.75
CA VAL A 240 12.79 5.71 10.56
C VAL A 240 14.14 5.47 11.25
N ASN A 241 14.12 4.88 12.44
CA ASN A 241 15.31 4.56 13.23
C ASN A 241 16.00 3.24 12.81
N LYS A 242 15.57 2.60 11.71
CA LYS A 242 16.10 1.33 11.19
C LYS A 242 16.05 0.16 12.19
N LYS A 243 15.14 0.22 13.16
CA LYS A 243 14.83 -0.88 14.09
C LYS A 243 13.80 -1.84 13.50
N ILE A 244 12.95 -1.33 12.61
CA ILE A 244 12.00 -2.10 11.80
C ILE A 244 12.40 -1.94 10.34
N ASN A 245 12.48 -3.05 9.60
CA ASN A 245 12.84 -3.01 8.18
C ASN A 245 11.64 -3.15 7.24
N ASP A 246 10.49 -3.58 7.77
CA ASP A 246 9.29 -3.87 6.99
C ASP A 246 8.03 -3.61 7.81
N LEU A 247 7.24 -2.63 7.40
CA LEU A 247 5.97 -2.28 8.03
C LEU A 247 4.83 -3.25 7.63
N SER A 248 4.96 -4.01 6.54
CA SER A 248 3.90 -4.93 6.10
C SER A 248 3.65 -6.08 7.07
N VAL A 249 4.64 -6.40 7.91
CA VAL A 249 4.55 -7.49 8.88
C VAL A 249 3.45 -7.26 9.91
N TYR A 250 3.03 -6.01 10.14
CA TYR A 250 1.99 -5.67 11.11
C TYR A 250 0.59 -5.65 10.53
N ALA A 251 0.44 -5.74 9.20
CA ALA A 251 -0.85 -5.60 8.55
C ALA A 251 -1.80 -6.76 8.94
N GLY A 252 -3.00 -6.40 9.41
CA GLY A 252 -4.01 -7.32 9.94
C GLY A 252 -3.84 -7.69 11.41
N MET A 253 -2.82 -7.18 12.10
CA MET A 253 -2.66 -7.42 13.54
C MET A 253 -3.65 -6.59 14.36
N SER A 254 -4.13 -7.17 15.46
CA SER A 254 -4.90 -6.43 16.46
C SER A 254 -3.99 -5.39 17.16
N ASP A 255 -4.53 -4.23 17.54
CA ASP A 255 -3.75 -3.21 18.27
C ASP A 255 -3.09 -3.74 19.57
N PRO A 256 -3.72 -4.60 20.39
CA PRO A 256 -3.06 -5.18 21.57
C PRO A 256 -1.81 -6.01 21.24
N ASP A 257 -1.82 -6.77 20.15
CA ASP A 257 -0.67 -7.58 19.76
C ASP A 257 0.40 -6.74 19.05
N PHE A 258 -0.04 -5.78 18.24
CA PHE A 258 0.82 -4.82 17.59
C PHE A 258 1.59 -3.98 18.61
N SER A 259 0.91 -3.43 19.62
CA SER A 259 1.48 -2.62 20.70
C SER A 259 2.61 -3.35 21.44
N LYS A 260 2.45 -4.65 21.72
CA LYS A 260 3.50 -5.46 22.38
C LYS A 260 4.79 -5.53 21.57
N LEU A 261 4.69 -5.57 20.23
CA LEU A 261 5.83 -5.69 19.34
C LEU A 261 6.59 -4.36 19.12
N VAL A 262 5.91 -3.23 19.27
CA VAL A 262 6.47 -1.91 18.94
C VAL A 262 6.79 -1.03 20.14
N LYS A 263 6.44 -1.47 21.36
CA LYS A 263 6.60 -0.74 22.63
C LYS A 263 8.01 -0.16 22.88
N ASN A 264 9.04 -0.70 22.24
CA ASN A 264 10.45 -0.36 22.48
C ASN A 264 11.11 0.50 21.38
N TYR A 265 10.33 1.00 20.42
CA TYR A 265 10.85 1.72 19.26
C TYR A 265 10.75 3.24 19.35
#